data_AF-A0A7S2BS00-F1
#
_entry.id   AF-A0A7S2BS00-F1
#
_cell.length_a   1.000
_cell.length_b   1.000
_cell.length_c   1.000
_cell.angle_alpha   90.00
_cell.angle_beta   90.00
_cell.angle_gamma   90.00
#
_symmetry.space_group_name_H-M   'P 1'
#
loop_
_entity.id
_entity.type
_entity.pdbx_description
1 polymer ?
#
loop_
_entity_poly.entity_id
_entity_poly.type
_entity_poly.pdbx_seq_one_letter_code
_entity_poly.pdbx_strand_id
1 'polypeptide(L)'
;LAGRTPYVLVASILLPALLASLLLRDQKRPAKPRAAAGGEASAAAADRPKANAAQGEGEPSCLSEEPWCPKLVFRDWQQAGEIPECPWDFKGCESVEDALRRIWDRPLPDDLESAFDALKTRVRSLQVARMSVAFPREEVRHAVIYTLVTGAELFGGEPLSQDAAE
;
A
#
# COMPACT_ATOMS: atom_id res chain seq x y z
N LEU A 1 -14.88 -47.59 -10.10
CA LEU A 1 -15.58 -47.13 -8.88
C LEU A 1 -15.07 -45.72 -8.61
N ALA A 2 -15.72 -44.68 -9.16
CA ALA A 2 -16.82 -43.94 -8.53
C ALA A 2 -16.36 -43.25 -7.21
N GLY A 3 -16.44 -41.93 -7.00
CA GLY A 3 -16.93 -40.80 -7.78
C GLY A 3 -17.00 -39.52 -6.92
N ARG A 4 -17.27 -38.37 -7.57
CA ARG A 4 -17.81 -37.08 -7.06
C ARG A 4 -16.93 -36.31 -6.06
N THR A 5 -16.65 -35.00 -6.24
CA THR A 5 -17.63 -33.90 -6.44
C THR A 5 -17.04 -32.67 -7.18
N PRO A 6 -17.85 -31.94 -7.99
CA PRO A 6 -17.50 -30.67 -8.64
C PRO A 6 -18.05 -29.45 -7.85
N TYR A 7 -17.18 -28.64 -7.25
CA TYR A 7 -17.57 -27.39 -6.57
C TYR A 7 -16.54 -26.28 -6.79
N VAL A 8 -16.27 -25.86 -8.04
CA VAL A 8 -15.49 -24.61 -8.27
C VAL A 8 -15.99 -23.82 -9.49
N LEU A 9 -17.29 -23.89 -9.82
CA LEU A 9 -17.87 -23.21 -10.99
C LEU A 9 -19.02 -22.25 -10.67
N VAL A 10 -19.07 -21.72 -9.44
CA VAL A 10 -20.13 -20.75 -9.04
C VAL A 10 -19.58 -19.37 -8.64
N ALA A 11 -18.26 -19.19 -8.53
CA ALA A 11 -17.68 -17.90 -8.11
C ALA A 11 -17.54 -16.86 -9.24
N SER A 12 -17.64 -17.24 -10.52
CA SER A 12 -17.27 -16.35 -11.64
C SER A 12 -18.35 -15.40 -12.15
N ILE A 13 -19.58 -15.42 -11.62
CA ILE A 13 -20.68 -14.58 -12.15
C ILE A 13 -21.04 -13.41 -11.21
N LEU A 14 -20.65 -13.46 -9.93
CA LEU A 14 -21.02 -12.41 -8.96
C LEU A 14 -20.01 -11.24 -8.87
N LEU A 15 -18.77 -11.43 -9.30
CA LEU A 15 -17.75 -10.37 -9.26
C LEU A 15 -18.00 -9.21 -10.28
N PRO A 16 -18.42 -9.45 -11.53
CA PRO A 16 -18.63 -8.35 -12.48
C PRO A 16 -19.84 -7.46 -12.15
N ALA A 17 -20.87 -7.99 -11.46
CA ALA A 17 -22.07 -7.22 -11.10
C ALA A 17 -21.82 -6.19 -9.98
N LEU A 18 -20.92 -6.50 -9.05
CA LEU A 18 -20.53 -5.59 -7.96
C LEU A 18 -19.65 -4.42 -8.47
N LEU A 19 -18.77 -4.66 -9.45
CA LEU A 19 -17.94 -3.61 -10.05
C LEU A 19 -18.76 -2.60 -10.86
N ALA A 20 -19.75 -3.04 -11.62
CA ALA A 20 -20.64 -2.12 -12.35
C ALA A 20 -21.44 -1.21 -11.40
N SER A 21 -21.88 -1.75 -10.25
CA SER A 21 -22.66 -0.99 -9.27
C SER A 21 -21.86 0.10 -8.56
N LEU A 22 -20.54 -0.07 -8.41
CA LEU A 22 -19.66 0.93 -7.81
C LEU A 22 -19.35 2.07 -8.79
N LEU A 23 -19.14 1.78 -10.07
CA LEU A 23 -18.83 2.80 -11.08
C LEU A 23 -20.02 3.72 -11.41
N LEU A 24 -21.26 3.24 -11.27
CA LEU A 24 -22.45 4.08 -11.51
C LEU A 24 -22.83 5.01 -10.34
N ARG A 25 -22.26 4.83 -9.14
CA ARG A 25 -22.59 5.67 -7.97
C ARG A 25 -21.81 6.98 -7.90
N ASP A 26 -20.68 7.10 -8.59
CA ASP A 26 -19.83 8.31 -8.53
C ASP A 26 -20.30 9.45 -9.45
N GLN A 27 -21.20 9.17 -10.41
CA GLN A 27 -21.69 10.17 -11.37
C GLN A 27 -22.81 11.08 -10.84
N LYS A 28 -23.23 10.95 -9.57
CA LYS A 28 -24.41 11.66 -9.03
C LYS A 28 -24.07 12.55 -7.83
N ARG A 29 -23.11 13.47 -8.00
CA ARG A 29 -22.98 14.65 -7.13
C ARG A 29 -23.23 15.92 -7.94
N PRO A 30 -24.37 16.61 -7.75
CA PRO A 30 -24.59 17.91 -8.37
C PRO A 30 -23.65 18.95 -7.77
N ALA A 31 -22.94 19.67 -8.64
CA ALA A 31 -22.10 20.80 -8.29
C ALA A 31 -22.93 21.90 -7.59
N LYS A 32 -22.55 22.25 -6.36
CA LYS A 32 -23.12 23.37 -5.61
C LYS A 32 -22.45 24.66 -6.08
N PRO A 33 -23.21 25.67 -6.57
CA PRO A 33 -22.62 26.93 -7.02
C PRO A 33 -22.09 27.75 -5.84
N ARG A 34 -20.90 28.32 -6.06
CA ARG A 34 -20.13 29.18 -5.17
C ARG A 34 -20.70 30.60 -5.22
N ALA A 35 -21.38 31.02 -4.15
CA ALA A 35 -21.74 32.41 -3.94
C ALA A 35 -20.60 33.14 -3.21
N ALA A 36 -20.21 34.29 -3.78
CA ALA A 36 -19.26 35.23 -3.22
C ALA A 36 -20.00 36.31 -2.42
N ALA A 37 -19.51 36.59 -1.21
CA ALA A 37 -19.64 37.83 -0.42
C ALA A 37 -18.78 37.57 0.85
N GLY A 38 -17.80 38.35 1.28
CA GLY A 38 -17.66 39.81 1.24
C GLY A 38 -18.09 40.38 2.60
N GLY A 39 -17.15 40.93 3.37
CA GLY A 39 -17.46 41.93 4.41
C GLY A 39 -17.11 41.61 5.86
N GLU A 40 -16.04 42.26 6.31
CA GLU A 40 -15.88 43.02 7.58
C GLU A 40 -15.78 42.34 8.97
N ALA A 41 -14.83 42.92 9.70
CA ALA A 41 -14.43 42.66 11.07
C ALA A 41 -15.42 43.25 12.09
N SER A 42 -15.53 42.64 13.26
CA SER A 42 -15.78 43.38 14.50
C SER A 42 -15.36 42.56 15.72
N ALA A 43 -14.53 43.20 16.55
CA ALA A 43 -14.11 42.73 17.85
C ALA A 43 -15.24 42.87 18.88
N ALA A 44 -15.44 41.86 19.72
CA ALA A 44 -16.02 42.05 21.04
C ALA A 44 -15.56 40.94 21.98
N ALA A 45 -14.70 41.33 22.91
CA ALA A 45 -14.31 40.55 24.07
C ALA A 45 -15.53 40.31 24.97
N ALA A 46 -15.70 39.07 25.43
CA ALA A 46 -16.54 38.76 26.59
C ALA A 46 -15.89 37.62 27.37
N ASP A 47 -15.12 38.06 28.36
CA ASP A 47 -14.57 37.31 29.47
C ASP A 47 -15.68 36.55 30.21
N ARG A 48 -15.55 35.21 30.32
CA ARG A 48 -16.35 34.39 31.23
C ARG A 48 -15.53 33.24 31.82
N PRO A 49 -15.85 32.85 33.07
CA PRO A 49 -14.86 32.42 34.03
C PRO A 49 -14.54 30.93 33.95
N LYS A 50 -13.29 30.63 34.34
CA LYS A 50 -12.75 29.31 34.69
C LYS A 50 -13.76 28.49 35.49
N ALA A 51 -14.29 27.44 34.86
CA ALA A 51 -14.84 26.29 35.56
C ALA A 51 -13.90 25.10 35.29
N ASN A 52 -13.21 24.67 36.35
CA ASN A 52 -12.51 23.39 36.40
C ASN A 52 -13.50 22.27 36.06
N ALA A 53 -13.32 21.65 34.90
CA ALA A 53 -13.96 20.39 34.56
C ALA A 53 -12.86 19.34 34.32
N ALA A 54 -12.81 18.39 35.25
CA ALA A 54 -12.34 17.02 35.08
C ALA A 54 -11.00 16.81 34.36
N GLN A 55 -9.93 16.67 35.16
CA GLN A 55 -8.91 15.66 34.89
C GLN A 55 -9.61 14.31 34.64
N GLY A 56 -9.29 13.65 33.54
CA GLY A 56 -9.75 12.28 33.28
C GLY A 56 -10.12 11.95 31.84
N GLU A 57 -9.75 12.75 30.85
CA GLU A 57 -9.69 12.28 29.47
C GLU A 57 -8.27 11.81 29.23
N GLY A 58 -8.04 10.50 29.39
CA GLY A 58 -6.81 9.88 28.92
C GLY A 58 -6.65 10.23 27.45
N GLU A 59 -5.57 10.94 27.12
CA GLU A 59 -5.21 11.18 25.72
C GLU A 59 -5.26 9.84 24.98
N PRO A 60 -5.86 9.77 23.79
CA PRO A 60 -5.84 8.55 23.00
C PRO A 60 -4.36 8.21 22.78
N SER A 61 -3.88 7.15 23.42
CA SER A 61 -2.53 6.64 23.21
C SER A 61 -2.36 6.49 21.70
N CYS A 62 -1.40 7.22 21.14
CA CYS A 62 -1.17 7.21 19.72
C CYS A 62 -0.84 5.76 19.36
N LEU A 63 -1.59 5.13 18.45
CA LEU A 63 -1.39 3.72 18.07
C LEU A 63 0.07 3.41 17.74
N SER A 64 0.86 4.40 17.31
CA SER A 64 2.31 4.30 17.08
C SER A 64 3.14 3.88 18.30
N GLU A 65 2.62 3.99 19.53
CA GLU A 65 3.31 3.62 20.77
C GLU A 65 3.10 2.16 21.14
N GLU A 66 2.15 1.48 20.50
CA GLU A 66 1.86 0.08 20.79
C GLU A 66 2.97 -0.84 20.26
N PRO A 67 3.44 -1.83 21.05
CA PRO A 67 4.58 -2.68 20.68
C PRO A 67 4.31 -3.60 19.48
N TRP A 68 3.04 -3.82 19.13
CA TRP A 68 2.62 -4.60 17.96
C TRP A 68 2.48 -3.75 16.70
N CYS A 69 2.61 -2.42 16.78
CA CYS A 69 2.46 -1.58 15.59
C CYS A 69 3.69 -1.71 14.69
N PRO A 70 3.52 -2.11 13.41
CA PRO A 70 4.63 -2.27 12.50
C PRO A 70 5.34 -0.95 12.26
N LYS A 71 6.67 -0.97 12.33
CA LYS A 71 7.50 0.16 11.89
C LYS A 71 7.81 -0.04 10.40
N LEU A 72 7.51 0.98 9.60
CA LEU A 72 7.71 0.97 8.16
C LEU A 72 8.82 1.95 7.78
N VAL A 73 9.75 1.49 6.97
CA VAL A 73 10.79 2.31 6.35
C VAL A 73 10.67 2.17 4.84
N PHE A 74 10.52 3.29 4.15
CA PHE A 74 10.44 3.33 2.70
C PHE A 74 11.68 4.02 2.12
N ARG A 75 12.21 3.47 1.03
CA ARG A 75 13.21 4.10 0.20
C ARG A 75 12.89 3.92 -1.27
N ASP A 76 13.34 4.85 -2.09
CA ASP A 76 13.42 4.61 -3.52
C ASP A 76 14.36 3.43 -3.80
N TRP A 77 14.14 2.70 -4.89
CA TRP A 77 14.96 1.55 -5.27
C TRP A 77 16.45 1.88 -5.36
N GLN A 78 16.79 3.10 -5.78
CA GLN A 78 18.17 3.59 -5.88
C GLN A 78 18.86 3.66 -4.51
N GLN A 79 18.06 3.83 -3.45
CA GLN A 79 18.48 3.95 -2.05
C GLN A 79 18.22 2.67 -1.25
N ALA A 80 17.78 1.57 -1.90
CA ALA A 80 17.44 0.35 -1.17
C ALA A 80 18.64 -0.25 -0.42
N GLY A 81 19.88 0.04 -0.84
CA GLY A 81 21.09 -0.35 -0.10
C GLY A 81 21.25 0.32 1.27
N GLU A 82 20.47 1.36 1.56
CA GLU A 82 20.39 1.99 2.89
C GLU A 82 19.40 1.27 3.82
N ILE A 83 18.54 0.41 3.28
CA ILE A 83 17.59 -0.38 4.06
C ILE A 83 18.35 -1.56 4.67
N PRO A 84 18.39 -1.69 6.02
CA PRO A 84 19.00 -2.84 6.66
C PRO A 84 18.34 -4.14 6.18
N GLU A 85 19.16 -5.14 5.83
CA GLU A 85 18.70 -6.48 5.45
C GLU A 85 17.90 -6.53 4.14
N CYS A 86 17.98 -5.50 3.29
CA CYS A 86 17.31 -5.49 1.99
C CYS A 86 17.76 -6.67 1.13
N PRO A 87 16.83 -7.53 0.65
CA PRO A 87 17.18 -8.73 -0.11
C PRO A 87 17.57 -8.43 -1.56
N TRP A 88 17.30 -7.22 -2.05
CA TRP A 88 17.61 -6.80 -3.41
C TRP A 88 18.83 -5.88 -3.45
N ASP A 89 19.74 -6.13 -4.39
CA ASP A 89 20.87 -5.25 -4.73
C ASP A 89 20.68 -4.68 -6.14
N PHE A 90 20.45 -3.36 -6.20
CA PHE A 90 20.23 -2.60 -7.43
C PHE A 90 21.51 -1.92 -7.96
N LYS A 91 22.69 -2.27 -7.45
CA LYS A 91 23.95 -1.71 -7.93
C LYS A 91 24.11 -1.94 -9.44
N GLY A 92 24.34 -0.84 -10.17
CA GLY A 92 24.50 -0.87 -11.63
C GLY A 92 23.20 -0.86 -12.43
N CYS A 93 22.03 -0.82 -11.78
CA CYS A 93 20.77 -0.53 -12.47
C CYS A 93 20.72 0.97 -12.81
N GLU A 94 20.37 1.30 -14.05
CA GLU A 94 20.26 2.69 -14.52
C GLU A 94 18.80 3.11 -14.74
N SER A 95 17.88 2.14 -14.72
CA SER A 95 16.47 2.33 -15.04
C SER A 95 15.57 1.51 -14.10
N VAL A 96 14.28 1.86 -14.06
CA VAL A 96 13.27 1.09 -13.33
C VAL A 96 13.12 -0.31 -13.92
N GLU A 97 13.27 -0.43 -15.24
CA GLU A 97 13.22 -1.69 -15.97
C GLU A 97 14.33 -2.65 -15.54
N ASP A 98 15.54 -2.13 -15.30
CA ASP A 98 16.66 -2.94 -14.78
C ASP A 98 16.40 -3.37 -13.35
N ALA A 99 15.89 -2.48 -12.50
CA ALA A 99 15.48 -2.81 -11.14
C ALA A 99 14.39 -3.89 -11.12
N LEU A 100 13.39 -3.79 -12.00
CA LEU A 100 12.34 -4.81 -12.15
C LEU A 100 12.92 -6.17 -12.53
N ARG A 101 13.87 -6.22 -13.47
CA ARG A 101 14.55 -7.47 -13.86
C ARG A 101 15.31 -8.08 -12.69
N ARG A 102 15.89 -7.24 -11.83
CA ARG A 102 16.62 -7.68 -10.65
C ARG A 102 15.72 -8.31 -9.59
N ILE A 103 14.50 -7.79 -9.44
CA ILE A 103 13.54 -8.28 -8.44
C ILE A 103 12.93 -9.62 -8.83
N TRP A 104 12.54 -9.76 -10.09
CA TRP A 104 11.81 -10.94 -10.54
C TRP A 104 12.70 -12.17 -10.75
N ASP A 105 14.02 -11.97 -10.77
CA ASP A 105 15.07 -12.96 -11.09
C ASP A 105 14.83 -13.69 -12.42
N ARG A 106 15.89 -14.15 -13.08
CA ARG A 106 15.77 -14.85 -14.38
C ARG A 106 16.39 -16.24 -14.28
N PRO A 107 15.81 -17.24 -14.96
CA PRO A 107 14.72 -17.16 -15.93
C PRO A 107 13.32 -17.18 -15.29
N LEU A 108 12.36 -16.50 -15.93
CA LEU A 108 10.94 -16.57 -15.59
C LEU A 108 10.25 -17.63 -16.46
N PRO A 109 9.22 -18.33 -15.94
CA PRO A 109 8.35 -19.17 -16.77
C PRO A 109 7.65 -18.35 -17.87
N ASP A 110 7.43 -18.93 -19.06
CA ASP A 110 6.84 -18.25 -20.23
C ASP A 110 5.55 -17.48 -19.92
N ASP A 111 4.65 -18.08 -19.12
CA ASP A 111 3.39 -17.45 -18.72
C ASP A 111 3.63 -16.16 -17.91
N LEU A 112 4.67 -16.16 -17.06
CA LEU A 112 5.07 -15.00 -16.26
C LEU A 112 5.90 -14.00 -17.05
N GLU A 113 6.60 -14.40 -18.12
CA GLU A 113 7.32 -13.46 -18.98
C GLU A 113 6.38 -12.44 -19.60
N SER A 114 5.22 -12.90 -20.10
CA SER A 114 4.22 -12.00 -20.70
C SER A 114 3.65 -11.00 -19.69
N ALA A 115 3.40 -11.45 -18.46
CA ALA A 115 2.92 -10.60 -17.37
C ALA A 115 4.00 -9.60 -16.92
N PHE A 116 5.26 -10.04 -16.85
CA PHE A 116 6.40 -9.20 -16.54
C PHE A 116 6.64 -8.13 -17.61
N ASP A 117 6.51 -8.49 -18.88
CA ASP A 117 6.61 -7.54 -20.00
C ASP A 117 5.51 -6.48 -19.95
N ALA A 118 4.27 -6.89 -19.65
CA ALA A 118 3.17 -5.96 -19.44
C ALA A 118 3.41 -5.04 -18.24
N LEU A 119 3.94 -5.57 -17.13
CA LEU A 119 4.25 -4.80 -15.92
C LEU A 119 5.32 -3.73 -16.20
N LYS A 120 6.43 -4.09 -16.84
CA LYS A 120 7.52 -3.15 -17.17
C LYS A 120 7.03 -1.88 -17.85
N THR A 121 6.11 -1.99 -18.81
CA THR A 121 5.58 -0.84 -19.56
C THR A 121 4.66 0.07 -18.73
N ARG A 122 4.22 -0.39 -17.56
CA ARG A 122 3.20 0.27 -16.73
C ARG A 122 3.75 0.80 -15.42
N VAL A 123 4.93 0.37 -14.98
CA VAL A 123 5.54 0.86 -13.73
C VAL A 123 6.23 2.20 -14.00
N ARG A 124 5.87 3.21 -13.20
CA ARG A 124 6.47 4.55 -13.24
C ARG A 124 7.61 4.69 -12.24
N SER A 125 7.44 4.14 -11.04
CA SER A 125 8.42 4.23 -9.96
C SER A 125 8.37 2.98 -9.08
N LEU A 126 9.48 2.74 -8.38
CA LEU A 126 9.67 1.56 -7.55
C LEU A 126 10.24 1.97 -6.20
N GLN A 127 9.65 1.45 -5.12
CA GLN A 127 10.14 1.66 -3.77
C GLN A 127 10.34 0.33 -3.08
N VAL A 128 11.27 0.29 -2.14
CA VAL A 128 11.46 -0.83 -1.23
C VAL A 128 11.00 -0.41 0.15
N ALA A 129 10.19 -1.28 0.77
CA ALA A 129 9.70 -1.12 2.11
C ALA A 129 10.32 -2.20 3.00
N ARG A 130 10.77 -1.80 4.20
CA ARG A 130 11.07 -2.70 5.31
C ARG A 130 10.01 -2.52 6.38
N MET A 131 9.38 -3.61 6.75
CA MET A 131 8.44 -3.70 7.85
C MET A 131 9.11 -4.47 8.99
N SER A 132 9.08 -3.91 10.19
CA SER A 132 9.51 -4.62 11.40
C SER A 132 8.39 -4.62 12.43
N VAL A 133 8.07 -5.80 12.96
CA VAL A 133 7.09 -6.00 14.03
C VAL A 133 7.84 -6.55 15.25
N ALA A 134 7.72 -5.90 16.40
CA ALA A 134 8.51 -6.25 17.59
C ALA A 134 7.87 -7.35 18.47
N PHE A 135 6.58 -7.66 18.27
CA PHE A 135 5.82 -8.57 19.11
C PHE A 135 5.03 -9.59 18.25
N PRO A 136 5.02 -10.89 18.62
CA PRO A 136 5.61 -11.52 19.81
C PRO A 136 7.11 -11.83 19.70
N ARG A 137 7.68 -11.75 18.49
CA ARG A 137 9.12 -11.84 18.22
C ARG A 137 9.45 -10.79 17.16
N GLU A 138 10.69 -10.32 17.15
CA GLU A 138 11.15 -9.41 16.10
C GLU A 138 11.09 -10.13 14.76
N GLU A 139 10.18 -9.67 13.89
CA GLU A 139 10.02 -10.15 12.53
C GLU A 139 10.24 -8.99 11.58
N VAL A 140 11.10 -9.21 10.60
CA VAL A 140 11.42 -8.24 9.55
C VAL A 140 10.95 -8.82 8.22
N ARG A 141 10.21 -8.03 7.46
CA ARG A 141 9.73 -8.36 6.13
C ARG A 141 10.04 -7.24 5.16
N HIS A 142 10.39 -7.60 3.94
CA HIS A 142 10.56 -6.64 2.87
C HIS A 142 9.45 -6.75 1.85
N ALA A 143 9.13 -5.61 1.24
CA ALA A 143 8.21 -5.55 0.12
C ALA A 143 8.72 -4.56 -0.92
N VAL A 144 8.37 -4.81 -2.18
CA VAL A 144 8.50 -3.85 -3.26
C VAL A 144 7.15 -3.22 -3.53
N ILE A 145 7.15 -1.90 -3.71
CA ILE A 145 5.97 -1.14 -4.08
C ILE A 145 6.18 -0.63 -5.50
N TYR A 146 5.30 -1.07 -6.41
CA TYR A 146 5.27 -0.64 -7.78
C TYR A 146 4.20 0.44 -7.93
N THR A 147 4.60 1.67 -8.23
CA THR A 147 3.63 2.72 -8.60
C THR A 147 3.45 2.68 -10.10
N LEU A 148 2.23 2.43 -10.57
CA LEU A 148 1.91 2.42 -11.99
C LEU A 148 1.78 3.83 -12.56
N VAL A 149 1.83 3.95 -13.89
CA VAL A 149 1.58 5.23 -14.60
C VAL A 149 0.21 5.84 -14.32
N THR A 150 -0.76 5.02 -13.91
CA THR A 150 -2.10 5.46 -13.47
C THR A 150 -2.12 6.04 -12.06
N GLY A 151 -1.04 5.87 -11.30
CA GLY A 151 -0.95 6.18 -9.87
C GLY A 151 -1.40 5.05 -8.94
N ALA A 152 -1.87 3.92 -9.47
CA ALA A 152 -2.19 2.75 -8.65
C ALA A 152 -0.91 2.09 -8.10
N GLU A 153 -1.00 1.52 -6.90
CA GLU A 153 0.11 0.83 -6.25
C GLU A 153 -0.12 -0.69 -6.22
N LEU A 154 0.92 -1.44 -6.57
CA LEU A 154 0.98 -2.89 -6.42
C LEU A 154 2.09 -3.25 -5.44
N PHE A 155 1.93 -4.38 -4.75
CA PHE A 155 2.86 -4.83 -3.72
C PHE A 155 3.40 -6.22 -4.08
N GLY A 156 4.72 -6.39 -3.99
CA GLY A 156 5.41 -7.67 -4.11
C GLY A 156 6.15 -8.00 -2.83
N GLY A 157 6.08 -9.25 -2.37
CA GLY A 157 6.85 -9.70 -1.21
C GLY A 157 8.32 -9.94 -1.52
N GLU A 158 9.12 -10.12 -0.48
CA GLU A 158 10.50 -10.61 -0.59
C GLU A 158 10.58 -12.02 -1.22
N PRO A 159 11.72 -12.37 -1.84
CA PRO A 159 11.92 -13.73 -2.35
C PRO A 159 11.76 -14.75 -1.22
N LEU A 160 11.09 -15.87 -1.51
CA LEU A 160 10.99 -16.97 -0.55
C LEU A 160 12.38 -17.61 -0.39
N SER A 161 12.89 -17.70 0.84
CA SER A 161 14.08 -18.50 1.12
C SER A 161 13.80 -19.97 0.77
N GLN A 162 14.76 -20.67 0.18
CA GLN A 162 14.61 -22.08 -0.21
C GLN A 162 14.29 -22.99 1.00
N ASP A 163 14.66 -22.57 2.20
CA ASP A 163 14.37 -23.27 3.46
C ASP A 163 12.88 -23.19 3.89
N ALA A 164 12.07 -22.33 3.28
CA ALA A 164 10.64 -22.21 3.58
C ALA A 164 9.76 -23.23 2.84
N ALA A 165 10.37 -24.07 1.99
CA ALA A 165 9.68 -25.03 1.14
C ALA A 165 9.85 -26.51 1.57
N GLU A 166 10.50 -26.77 2.72
CA GLU A 166 10.57 -28.11 3.34
C GLU A 166 9.46 -28.36 4.37
#